data_AF-A0A971XGP8-F1
#
_entry.id   AF-A0A971XGP8-F1
#
_cell.length_a   1.000
_cell.length_b   1.000
_cell.length_c   1.000
_cell.angle_alpha   90.00
_cell.angle_beta   90.00
_cell.angle_gamma   90.00
#
_symmetry.space_group_name_H-M   'P 1'
#
loop_
_entity.id
_entity.type
_entity.pdbx_description
1 polymer ?
#
loop_
_entity_poly.entity_id
_entity_poly.type
_entity_poly.pdbx_seq_one_letter_code
_entity_poly.pdbx_strand_id
1 'polypeptide(L)'
;IDINNNKKINIDLSVEKVNKETEYLIENIYYDFDKATLKEESKKELDKLAQLLKLNPNLIVQINSYCDERGSDEYNLKLSQARAQAVVDYLISKGISTNRLIAKGWGKANPVVPNATSEEEHQLNRRTTFNIVKYEQFDHDNVISNISIDIVEGLKGTGNMIYTIQIAALSKPANNLEVWSSIYRLDPNVKIFEVRGNDGLYRYYAGEFDNATTAIEFKNKLVSIGYSDCFVKIIEK
;
A
#
# COMPACT_ATOMS: atom_id res chain seq x y z
N ILE A 1 2.93 35.79 36.51
CA ILE A 1 4.19 35.70 35.75
C ILE A 1 4.26 34.26 35.23
N ASP A 2 3.98 34.08 33.94
CA ASP A 2 4.39 32.90 33.17
C ASP A 2 5.88 32.64 33.34
N ILE A 3 6.33 31.37 33.22
CA ILE A 3 7.15 30.96 32.06
C ILE A 3 6.88 29.48 31.70
N ASN A 4 6.40 29.29 30.48
CA ASN A 4 6.19 28.05 29.74
C ASN A 4 7.51 27.36 29.33
N ASN A 5 7.49 26.03 29.17
CA ASN A 5 7.85 25.37 27.90
C ASN A 5 7.82 23.84 28.04
N ASN A 6 6.65 23.23 27.80
CA ASN A 6 6.60 21.92 27.18
C ASN A 6 5.55 22.00 26.09
N LYS A 7 6.05 22.15 24.86
CA LYS A 7 5.30 22.29 23.63
C LYS A 7 4.44 21.04 23.46
N LYS A 8 3.15 21.11 23.81
CA LYS A 8 2.15 20.13 23.42
C LYS A 8 2.07 20.15 21.90
N ILE A 9 2.48 19.05 21.26
CA ILE A 9 2.10 18.79 19.87
C ILE A 9 0.69 18.22 19.95
N ASN A 10 -0.31 19.09 19.89
CA ASN A 10 -1.66 18.68 19.52
C ASN A 10 -1.60 18.38 18.02
N ILE A 11 -1.52 17.10 17.65
CA ILE A 11 -1.80 16.70 16.27
C ILE A 11 -3.33 16.65 16.18
N ASP A 12 -3.91 17.81 15.87
CA ASP A 12 -5.20 17.88 15.22
C ASP A 12 -5.01 17.19 13.87
N LEU A 13 -5.43 15.92 13.76
CA LEU A 13 -5.42 15.17 12.49
C LEU A 13 -6.57 15.67 11.60
N SER A 14 -6.62 16.99 11.38
CA SER A 14 -7.19 17.57 10.18
C SER A 14 -6.35 17.06 9.02
N VAL A 15 -6.77 15.96 8.39
CA VAL A 15 -6.36 15.49 7.05
C VAL A 15 -5.00 16.08 6.64
N GLU A 16 -3.91 15.59 7.24
CA GLU A 16 -2.63 15.73 6.56
C GLU A 16 -2.77 14.90 5.31
N LYS A 17 -2.94 15.60 4.18
CA LYS A 17 -2.84 15.10 2.81
C LYS A 17 -2.00 13.83 2.81
N VAL A 18 -2.54 12.73 2.28
CA VAL A 18 -1.69 11.69 1.70
C VAL A 18 -0.70 12.43 0.81
N ASN A 19 0.54 12.59 1.29
CA ASN A 19 1.53 13.36 0.56
C ASN A 19 1.71 12.62 -0.77
N LYS A 20 1.53 13.33 -1.88
CA LYS A 20 1.76 12.83 -3.25
C LYS A 20 3.19 12.28 -3.49
N GLU A 21 4.01 12.30 -2.46
CA GLU A 21 5.46 12.08 -2.45
C GLU A 21 5.87 10.82 -1.66
N THR A 22 4.94 10.07 -1.06
CA THR A 22 5.30 8.79 -0.42
C THR A 22 5.68 7.76 -1.48
N GLU A 23 6.96 7.41 -1.54
CA GLU A 23 7.46 6.31 -2.36
C GLU A 23 7.37 4.98 -1.61
N TYR A 24 6.83 3.97 -2.30
CA TYR A 24 6.75 2.59 -1.87
C TYR A 24 7.74 1.76 -2.68
N LEU A 25 8.64 1.05 -1.99
CA LEU A 25 9.61 0.18 -2.65
C LEU A 25 8.92 -1.04 -3.26
N ILE A 26 9.20 -1.30 -4.54
CA ILE A 26 8.86 -2.58 -5.16
C ILE A 26 10.03 -3.52 -4.96
N GLU A 27 9.94 -4.34 -3.92
CA GLU A 27 10.98 -5.31 -3.62
C GLU A 27 11.09 -6.36 -4.73
N ASN A 28 12.26 -6.97 -4.84
CA ASN A 28 12.54 -8.08 -5.76
C ASN A 28 12.29 -7.76 -7.25
N ILE A 29 12.32 -6.47 -7.62
CA ILE A 29 12.45 -6.07 -9.02
C ILE A 29 13.91 -6.15 -9.43
N TYR A 30 14.23 -7.26 -10.08
CA TYR A 30 15.51 -7.63 -10.61
C TYR A 30 15.55 -7.36 -12.11
N TYR A 31 16.66 -6.77 -12.54
CA TYR A 31 17.02 -6.61 -13.93
C TYR A 31 18.32 -7.37 -14.17
N ASP A 32 18.53 -7.85 -15.39
CA ASP A 32 19.89 -8.22 -15.79
C ASP A 32 20.79 -6.98 -15.87
N PHE A 33 22.10 -7.18 -15.69
CA PHE A 33 23.09 -6.12 -15.85
C PHE A 33 22.92 -5.44 -17.22
N ASP A 34 22.82 -4.11 -17.23
CA ASP A 34 22.60 -3.28 -18.43
C ASP A 34 21.32 -3.62 -19.23
N LYS A 35 20.29 -4.20 -18.59
CA LYS A 35 19.02 -4.48 -19.26
C LYS A 35 17.83 -3.87 -18.51
N ALA A 36 16.78 -3.61 -19.27
CA ALA A 36 15.45 -3.26 -18.78
C ALA A 36 14.50 -4.47 -18.72
N THR A 37 14.96 -5.65 -19.18
CA THR A 37 14.15 -6.87 -19.18
C THR A 37 13.85 -7.33 -17.76
N LEU A 38 12.56 -7.48 -17.45
CA LEU A 38 12.07 -7.99 -16.17
C LEU A 38 12.29 -9.50 -16.07
N LYS A 39 12.87 -9.94 -14.95
CA LYS A 39 13.00 -11.37 -14.64
C LYS A 39 11.66 -11.95 -14.17
N GLU A 40 11.52 -13.28 -14.26
CA GLU A 40 10.30 -13.98 -13.84
C GLU A 40 9.98 -13.77 -12.36
N GLU A 41 11.01 -13.65 -11.52
CA GLU A 41 10.85 -13.36 -10.09
C GLU A 41 10.23 -11.98 -9.87
N SER A 42 10.59 -11.00 -10.70
CA SER A 42 10.06 -9.64 -10.65
C SER A 42 8.63 -9.56 -11.12
N LYS A 43 8.26 -10.39 -12.11
CA LYS A 43 6.88 -10.51 -12.59
C LYS A 43 5.91 -10.92 -11.48
N LYS A 44 6.33 -11.78 -10.54
CA LYS A 44 5.52 -12.17 -9.37
C LYS A 44 5.20 -10.99 -8.45
N GLU A 45 6.17 -10.10 -8.24
CA GLU A 45 5.94 -8.90 -7.43
C GLU A 45 5.10 -7.86 -8.15
N LEU A 46 5.30 -7.72 -9.46
CA LEU A 46 4.46 -6.85 -10.27
C LEU A 46 3.03 -7.36 -10.42
N ASP A 47 2.80 -8.67 -10.33
CA ASP A 47 1.45 -9.24 -10.30
C ASP A 47 0.67 -8.82 -9.05
N LYS A 48 1.36 -8.63 -7.92
CA LYS A 48 0.76 -8.11 -6.69
C LYS A 48 0.40 -6.64 -6.81
N LEU A 49 1.29 -5.83 -7.38
CA LEU A 49 0.98 -4.44 -7.71
C LEU A 49 -0.19 -4.34 -8.71
N ALA A 50 -0.22 -5.19 -9.73
CA ALA A 50 -1.33 -5.25 -10.68
C ALA A 50 -2.66 -5.59 -9.97
N GLN A 51 -2.65 -6.53 -9.01
CA GLN A 51 -3.83 -6.83 -8.20
C GLN A 51 -4.28 -5.63 -7.37
N LEU A 52 -3.36 -4.93 -6.69
CA LEU A 52 -3.66 -3.69 -5.96
C LEU A 52 -4.35 -2.67 -6.85
N LEU A 53 -3.83 -2.46 -8.07
CA LEU A 53 -4.38 -1.48 -9.01
C LEU A 53 -5.73 -1.92 -9.58
N LYS A 54 -5.98 -3.23 -9.73
CA LYS A 54 -7.32 -3.74 -10.10
C LYS A 54 -8.33 -3.53 -8.98
N LEU A 55 -7.95 -3.80 -7.73
CA LEU A 55 -8.80 -3.60 -6.56
C LEU A 55 -9.15 -2.13 -6.33
N ASN A 56 -8.30 -1.22 -6.82
CA ASN A 56 -8.46 0.22 -6.64
C ASN A 56 -8.49 0.93 -8.00
N PRO A 57 -9.59 0.84 -8.77
CA PRO A 57 -9.65 1.32 -10.15
C PRO A 57 -9.39 2.83 -10.32
N ASN A 58 -9.56 3.62 -9.25
CA ASN A 58 -9.37 5.07 -9.26
C ASN A 58 -7.94 5.51 -8.92
N LEU A 59 -7.03 4.58 -8.59
CA LEU A 59 -5.63 4.91 -8.31
C LEU A 59 -4.85 5.15 -9.60
N ILE A 60 -4.12 6.26 -9.62
CA ILE A 60 -3.09 6.57 -10.61
C ILE A 60 -1.74 6.48 -9.89
N VAL A 61 -0.83 5.67 -10.43
CA VAL A 61 0.50 5.45 -9.87
C VAL A 61 1.61 5.86 -10.83
N GLN A 62 2.68 6.39 -10.27
CA GLN A 62 3.94 6.61 -10.98
C GLN A 62 4.94 5.56 -10.53
N ILE A 63 5.54 4.88 -11.50
CA ILE A 63 6.63 3.92 -11.32
C ILE A 63 7.94 4.68 -11.51
N ASN A 64 8.81 4.61 -10.50
CA ASN A 64 10.11 5.25 -10.47
C ASN A 64 11.20 4.19 -10.56
N SER A 65 12.24 4.42 -11.34
CA SER A 65 13.42 3.55 -11.36
C SER A 65 14.70 4.36 -11.19
N TYR A 66 15.67 3.75 -10.50
CA TYR A 66 16.93 4.36 -10.10
C TYR A 66 18.09 3.44 -10.49
N CYS A 67 19.24 4.04 -10.81
CA CYS A 67 20.50 3.34 -11.08
C CYS A 67 21.52 3.62 -9.96
N ASP A 68 22.57 2.81 -9.91
CA ASP A 68 23.72 3.11 -9.06
C ASP A 68 24.58 4.25 -9.64
N GLU A 69 25.55 4.74 -8.87
CA GLU A 69 26.28 5.95 -9.23
C GLU A 69 27.31 5.76 -10.36
N ARG A 70 27.53 4.53 -10.83
CA ARG A 70 28.52 4.19 -11.86
C ARG A 70 27.97 4.46 -13.26
N GLY A 71 28.85 4.73 -14.23
CA GLY A 71 28.48 5.09 -15.61
C GLY A 71 28.19 6.58 -15.80
N SER A 72 27.78 7.02 -16.99
CA SER A 72 27.44 8.44 -17.23
C SER A 72 26.00 8.77 -16.81
N ASP A 73 25.73 10.05 -16.54
CA ASP A 73 24.41 10.49 -16.09
C ASP A 73 23.35 10.33 -17.19
N GLU A 74 23.71 10.67 -18.44
CA GLU A 74 22.82 10.50 -19.60
C GLU A 74 22.45 9.02 -19.82
N TYR A 75 23.44 8.13 -19.70
CA TYR A 75 23.22 6.70 -19.84
C TYR A 75 22.30 6.17 -18.73
N ASN A 76 22.55 6.53 -17.47
CA ASN A 76 21.71 6.07 -16.35
C ASN A 76 20.29 6.63 -16.40
N LEU A 77 20.11 7.85 -16.89
CA LEU A 77 18.78 8.42 -17.09
C LEU A 77 17.99 7.62 -18.14
N LYS A 78 18.61 7.28 -19.27
CA LYS A 78 18.00 6.42 -20.30
C LYS A 78 17.69 5.01 -19.76
N LEU A 79 18.64 4.41 -19.04
CA LEU A 79 18.50 3.05 -18.49
C LEU A 79 17.38 2.97 -17.46
N SER A 80 17.35 3.89 -16.50
CA SER A 80 16.28 3.96 -15.51
C SER A 80 14.91 4.23 -16.14
N GLN A 81 14.82 5.10 -17.15
CA GLN A 81 13.56 5.35 -17.86
C GLN A 81 13.06 4.08 -18.57
N ALA A 82 13.96 3.35 -19.24
CA ALA A 82 13.62 2.09 -19.89
C ALA A 82 13.13 1.03 -18.89
N ARG A 83 13.75 0.95 -17.71
CA ARG A 83 13.32 0.05 -16.62
C ARG A 83 11.93 0.40 -16.07
N ALA A 84 11.68 1.68 -15.80
CA ALA A 84 10.36 2.12 -15.36
C ALA A 84 9.29 1.83 -16.43
N GLN A 85 9.62 2.00 -17.71
CA GLN A 85 8.72 1.69 -18.81
C GLN A 85 8.42 0.18 -18.90
N ALA A 86 9.42 -0.67 -18.75
CA ALA A 86 9.22 -2.13 -18.77
C ALA A 86 8.23 -2.61 -17.70
N VAL A 87 8.27 -1.99 -16.51
CA VAL A 87 7.29 -2.25 -15.45
C VAL A 87 5.89 -1.79 -15.85
N VAL A 88 5.76 -0.58 -16.41
CA VAL A 88 4.47 -0.07 -16.90
C VAL A 88 3.90 -0.97 -17.99
N ASP A 89 4.70 -1.37 -18.97
CA ASP A 89 4.28 -2.26 -20.06
C ASP A 89 3.81 -3.61 -19.52
N TYR A 90 4.49 -4.14 -18.49
CA TYR A 90 4.05 -5.35 -17.82
C TYR A 90 2.70 -5.17 -17.12
N LEU A 91 2.49 -4.08 -16.38
CA LEU A 91 1.21 -3.81 -15.71
C LEU A 91 0.07 -3.62 -16.74
N ILE A 92 0.35 -2.99 -17.87
CA ILE A 92 -0.60 -2.88 -19.00
C ILE A 92 -0.96 -4.28 -19.53
N SER A 93 0.03 -5.16 -19.70
CA SER A 93 -0.20 -6.54 -20.14
C SER A 93 -1.10 -7.33 -19.17
N LYS A 94 -1.13 -6.90 -17.89
CA LYS A 94 -2.02 -7.46 -16.86
C LYS A 94 -3.40 -6.81 -16.82
N GLY A 95 -3.70 -5.88 -17.72
CA GLY A 95 -5.01 -5.24 -17.87
C GLY A 95 -5.20 -3.95 -17.08
N ILE A 96 -4.11 -3.29 -16.64
CA ILE A 96 -4.18 -1.96 -16.05
C ILE A 96 -4.22 -0.91 -17.18
N SER A 97 -5.16 0.03 -17.11
CA SER A 97 -5.29 1.08 -18.12
C SER A 97 -4.07 2.01 -18.13
N THR A 98 -3.62 2.39 -19.34
CA THR A 98 -2.43 3.23 -19.56
C THR A 98 -2.55 4.60 -18.89
N ASN A 99 -3.75 5.18 -18.84
CA ASN A 99 -4.00 6.47 -18.18
C ASN A 99 -3.79 6.46 -16.65
N ARG A 100 -3.59 5.28 -16.06
CA ARG A 100 -3.36 5.09 -14.63
C ARG A 100 -1.90 4.89 -14.24
N LEU A 101 -1.01 4.86 -15.22
CA LEU A 101 0.39 4.48 -15.05
C LEU A 101 1.31 5.56 -15.64
N ILE A 102 2.30 5.99 -14.87
CA ILE A 102 3.32 6.95 -15.31
C ILE A 102 4.69 6.30 -15.10
N ALA A 103 5.54 6.23 -16.13
CA ALA A 103 6.91 5.74 -15.99
C ALA A 103 7.90 6.89 -15.84
N LYS A 104 8.77 6.86 -14.83
CA LYS A 104 9.80 7.88 -14.60
C LYS A 104 11.15 7.27 -14.24
N GLY A 105 12.16 7.56 -15.06
CA GLY A 105 13.57 7.29 -14.76
C GLY A 105 14.21 8.47 -14.02
N TRP A 106 14.95 8.17 -12.94
CA TRP A 106 15.65 9.17 -12.13
C TRP A 106 17.17 9.14 -12.29
N GLY A 107 17.69 8.23 -13.10
CA GLY A 107 19.12 8.01 -13.21
C GLY A 107 19.73 7.70 -11.85
N LYS A 108 20.76 8.45 -11.47
CA LYS A 108 21.49 8.30 -10.20
C LYS A 108 20.95 9.18 -9.07
N ALA A 109 19.88 9.92 -9.31
CA ALA A 109 19.36 10.85 -8.32
C ALA A 109 18.89 10.11 -7.06
N ASN A 110 18.96 10.78 -5.91
CA ASN A 110 18.47 10.28 -4.63
C ASN A 110 18.99 8.87 -4.28
N PRO A 111 20.32 8.66 -4.15
CA PRO A 111 20.86 7.37 -3.73
C PRO A 111 20.36 7.02 -2.32
N VAL A 112 20.01 5.75 -2.10
CA VAL A 112 19.71 5.21 -0.76
C VAL A 112 20.99 5.13 0.06
N VAL A 113 22.08 4.70 -0.58
CA VAL A 113 23.43 4.68 -0.01
C VAL A 113 24.31 5.65 -0.81
N PRO A 114 24.57 6.86 -0.30
CA PRO A 114 25.51 7.79 -0.92
C PRO A 114 26.95 7.27 -0.84
N ASN A 115 27.75 7.48 -1.90
CA ASN A 115 29.14 7.01 -2.00
C ASN A 115 29.28 5.50 -1.75
N ALA A 116 28.46 4.71 -2.42
CA ALA A 116 28.49 3.26 -2.33
C ALA A 116 29.84 2.74 -2.85
N THR A 117 30.42 1.80 -2.11
CA THR A 117 31.74 1.22 -2.42
C THR A 117 31.69 -0.29 -2.63
N SER A 118 30.68 -0.96 -2.08
CA SER A 118 30.44 -2.39 -2.27
C SER A 118 29.37 -2.67 -3.34
N GLU A 119 29.39 -3.88 -3.89
CA GLU A 119 28.36 -4.26 -4.87
C GLU A 119 26.99 -4.40 -4.22
N GLU A 120 26.94 -4.80 -2.95
CA GLU A 120 25.71 -4.84 -2.14
C GLU A 120 25.09 -3.45 -2.00
N GLU A 121 25.89 -2.42 -1.72
CA GLU A 121 25.42 -1.03 -1.60
C GLU A 121 24.94 -0.48 -2.95
N HIS A 122 25.67 -0.76 -4.04
CA HIS A 122 25.21 -0.41 -5.38
C HIS A 122 23.89 -1.09 -5.75
N GLN A 123 23.68 -2.34 -5.32
CA GLN A 123 22.43 -3.06 -5.56
C GLN A 123 21.23 -2.41 -4.84
N LEU A 124 21.43 -1.81 -3.67
CA LEU A 124 20.38 -1.05 -2.97
C LEU A 124 19.98 0.22 -3.72
N ASN A 125 20.92 0.85 -4.43
CA ASN A 125 20.65 2.01 -5.26
C ASN A 125 19.90 1.64 -6.57
N ARG A 126 20.13 0.42 -7.10
CA ARG A 126 19.40 -0.15 -8.24
C ARG A 126 18.00 -0.63 -7.84
N ARG A 127 17.09 0.32 -7.60
CA ARG A 127 15.74 0.06 -7.09
C ARG A 127 14.64 0.56 -8.02
N THR A 128 13.47 -0.03 -7.87
CA THR A 128 12.22 0.45 -8.49
C THR A 128 11.21 0.70 -7.39
N THR A 129 10.57 1.87 -7.40
CA THR A 129 9.55 2.27 -6.42
C THR A 129 8.28 2.68 -7.16
N PHE A 130 7.19 2.87 -6.45
CA PHE A 130 6.02 3.56 -6.98
C PHE A 130 5.48 4.57 -5.97
N ASN A 131 4.79 5.59 -6.47
CA ASN A 131 4.04 6.54 -5.65
C ASN A 131 2.64 6.74 -6.22
N ILE A 132 1.69 7.08 -5.34
CA ILE A 132 0.32 7.37 -5.74
C ILE A 132 0.23 8.85 -6.12
N VAL A 133 -0.17 9.14 -7.36
CA VAL A 133 -0.18 10.49 -7.93
C VAL A 133 -1.52 11.18 -7.73
N LYS A 134 -2.62 10.44 -7.89
CA LYS A 134 -3.99 10.95 -7.79
C LYS A 134 -4.97 9.81 -7.51
N TYR A 135 -6.05 10.14 -6.82
CA TYR A 135 -7.28 9.36 -6.73
C TYR A 135 -8.41 10.21 -7.32
N GLU A 136 -9.09 9.75 -8.38
CA GLU A 136 -10.30 10.45 -8.85
C GLU A 136 -11.50 10.05 -7.97
N GLN A 137 -11.99 11.02 -7.20
CA GLN A 137 -13.20 10.90 -6.39
C GLN A 137 -14.43 10.99 -7.30
N PHE A 138 -15.40 10.09 -7.15
CA PHE A 138 -16.75 10.34 -7.65
C PHE A 138 -17.51 11.21 -6.63
N ASP A 139 -18.10 12.27 -7.15
CA ASP A 139 -18.95 13.21 -6.43
C ASP A 139 -20.30 12.56 -6.10
N HIS A 140 -20.35 11.86 -4.97
CA HIS A 140 -21.57 11.64 -4.21
C HIS A 140 -21.23 11.79 -2.74
N ASP A 141 -21.35 13.03 -2.25
CA ASP A 141 -21.47 13.49 -0.87
C ASP A 141 -20.93 12.57 0.26
N ASN A 142 -19.86 13.07 0.90
CA ASN A 142 -19.39 12.71 2.24
C ASN A 142 -18.77 11.31 2.44
N VAL A 143 -17.67 11.01 1.74
CA VAL A 143 -16.72 9.98 2.21
C VAL A 143 -15.29 10.52 2.16
N ILE A 144 -14.86 11.16 3.26
CA ILE A 144 -13.43 11.18 3.62
C ILE A 144 -13.19 9.86 4.34
N SER A 145 -12.88 8.80 3.62
CA SER A 145 -12.32 7.59 4.22
C SER A 145 -10.84 7.53 3.91
N ASN A 146 -10.06 7.50 4.98
CA ASN A 146 -8.64 7.25 4.97
C ASN A 146 -8.34 6.06 4.06
N ILE A 147 -7.66 6.32 2.95
CA ILE A 147 -7.13 5.27 2.10
C ILE A 147 -5.93 4.68 2.86
N SER A 148 -6.20 3.70 3.71
CA SER A 148 -5.20 2.77 4.21
C SER A 148 -4.88 1.82 3.06
N ILE A 149 -3.83 2.14 2.28
CA ILE A 149 -3.27 1.19 1.32
C ILE A 149 -2.53 0.11 2.12
N ASP A 150 -3.23 -0.98 2.41
CA ASP A 150 -2.58 -2.19 2.87
C ASP A 150 -1.80 -2.80 1.70
N ILE A 151 -0.49 -2.68 1.81
CA ILE A 151 0.54 -3.08 0.85
C ILE A 151 0.43 -4.60 0.61
N VAL A 152 0.22 -5.00 -0.65
CA VAL A 152 0.10 -6.42 -1.05
C VAL A 152 1.43 -7.13 -0.79
N GLU A 153 1.35 -8.21 -0.01
CA GLU A 153 2.45 -9.02 0.50
C GLU A 153 3.44 -9.44 -0.60
N GLY A 154 4.60 -8.78 -0.63
CA GLY A 154 5.58 -8.83 -1.72
C GLY A 154 6.43 -7.57 -1.86
N LEU A 155 5.83 -6.48 -1.41
CA LEU A 155 6.50 -5.26 -0.99
C LEU A 155 6.66 -5.41 0.55
N LYS A 156 7.78 -5.92 1.09
CA LYS A 156 7.82 -6.25 2.54
C LYS A 156 7.54 -5.01 3.42
N GLY A 157 6.56 -5.17 4.30
CA GLY A 157 6.88 -5.33 5.72
C GLY A 157 6.99 -6.83 6.03
N THR A 158 7.86 -7.22 6.96
CA THR A 158 8.16 -8.61 7.32
C THR A 158 6.99 -9.31 8.05
N GLY A 159 6.81 -10.63 7.87
CA GLY A 159 6.10 -11.50 8.83
C GLY A 159 4.78 -12.12 8.34
N ASN A 160 4.42 -13.30 8.86
CA ASN A 160 3.18 -14.04 8.57
C ASN A 160 1.94 -13.15 8.70
N MET A 161 1.32 -12.78 7.58
CA MET A 161 0.21 -11.84 7.54
C MET A 161 -1.14 -12.56 7.63
N ILE A 162 -2.00 -12.12 8.54
CA ILE A 162 -3.43 -12.50 8.57
C ILE A 162 -4.24 -11.28 8.14
N TYR A 163 -5.14 -11.45 7.18
CA TYR A 163 -6.08 -10.42 6.76
C TYR A 163 -7.31 -10.48 7.67
N THR A 164 -7.78 -9.34 8.14
CA THR A 164 -9.00 -9.22 8.94
C THR A 164 -9.80 -8.00 8.50
N ILE A 165 -11.07 -7.88 8.84
CA ILE A 165 -11.88 -6.70 8.47
C ILE A 165 -12.16 -5.87 9.71
N GLN A 166 -11.66 -4.63 9.78
CA GLN A 166 -12.08 -3.72 10.85
C GLN A 166 -13.53 -3.29 10.56
N ILE A 167 -14.44 -3.61 11.49
CA ILE A 167 -15.88 -3.38 11.34
C ILE A 167 -16.39 -2.22 12.21
N ALA A 168 -15.65 -1.84 13.25
CA ALA A 168 -16.00 -0.71 14.11
C ALA A 168 -14.81 -0.19 14.93
N ALA A 169 -14.91 1.07 15.35
CA ALA A 169 -14.08 1.68 16.40
C ALA A 169 -14.99 2.48 17.34
N LEU A 170 -15.07 2.08 18.60
CA LEU A 170 -16.01 2.62 19.59
C LEU A 170 -15.30 3.22 20.79
N SER A 171 -15.85 4.28 21.37
CA SER A 171 -15.35 4.90 22.61
C SER A 171 -15.68 4.12 23.88
N LYS A 172 -16.60 3.15 23.78
CA LYS A 172 -17.02 2.24 24.84
C LYS A 172 -17.09 0.81 24.26
N PRO A 173 -16.85 -0.22 25.07
CA PRO A 173 -16.89 -1.59 24.58
C PRO A 173 -18.31 -2.00 24.17
N ALA A 174 -18.40 -2.77 23.09
CA ALA A 174 -19.63 -3.44 22.65
C ALA A 174 -19.89 -4.64 23.58
N ASN A 175 -20.87 -4.50 24.46
CA ASN A 175 -21.10 -5.46 25.55
C ASN A 175 -22.17 -6.55 25.24
N ASN A 176 -22.74 -6.60 24.03
CA ASN A 176 -23.79 -7.57 23.67
C ASN A 176 -23.57 -8.21 22.29
N LEU A 177 -23.92 -9.50 22.17
CA LEU A 177 -23.88 -10.25 20.90
C LEU A 177 -24.81 -9.66 19.81
N GLU A 178 -25.83 -8.89 20.20
CA GLU A 178 -26.81 -8.32 19.25
C GLU A 178 -26.17 -7.39 18.23
N VAL A 179 -25.13 -6.64 18.63
CA VAL A 179 -24.42 -5.67 17.76
C VAL A 179 -23.81 -6.36 16.53
N TRP A 180 -23.43 -7.64 16.66
CA TRP A 180 -22.82 -8.42 15.60
C TRP A 180 -23.75 -9.48 15.00
N SER A 181 -25.03 -9.48 15.37
CA SER A 181 -25.99 -10.52 14.96
C SER A 181 -26.17 -10.62 13.44
N SER A 182 -26.07 -9.51 12.72
CA SER A 182 -26.10 -9.50 11.24
C SER A 182 -24.87 -10.17 10.63
N ILE A 183 -23.70 -10.01 11.24
CA ILE A 183 -22.46 -10.65 10.83
C ILE A 183 -22.51 -12.16 11.09
N TYR A 184 -23.00 -12.59 12.25
CA TYR A 184 -23.17 -14.03 12.53
C TYR A 184 -24.26 -14.71 11.69
N ARG A 185 -25.29 -13.95 11.26
CA ARG A 185 -26.25 -14.46 10.27
C ARG A 185 -25.62 -14.63 8.88
N LEU A 186 -24.67 -13.77 8.54
CA LEU A 186 -23.93 -13.83 7.29
C LEU A 186 -22.93 -15.00 7.27
N ASP A 187 -22.17 -15.17 8.35
CA ASP A 187 -21.26 -16.29 8.55
C ASP A 187 -21.26 -16.70 10.03
N PRO A 188 -21.88 -17.84 10.39
CA PRO A 188 -21.93 -18.31 11.77
C PRO A 188 -20.57 -18.66 12.38
N ASN A 189 -19.55 -18.90 11.56
CA ASN A 189 -18.22 -19.34 12.01
C ASN A 189 -17.21 -18.20 12.06
N VAL A 190 -17.58 -16.99 11.62
CA VAL A 190 -16.66 -15.85 11.65
C VAL A 190 -16.31 -15.49 13.08
N LYS A 191 -15.01 -15.36 13.35
CA LYS A 191 -14.54 -14.84 14.64
C LYS A 191 -14.60 -13.33 14.63
N ILE A 192 -15.11 -12.75 15.71
CA ILE A 192 -15.04 -11.32 15.98
C ILE A 192 -14.17 -11.11 17.21
N PHE A 193 -13.18 -10.23 17.10
CA PHE A 193 -12.26 -9.94 18.19
C PHE A 193 -12.06 -8.44 18.36
N GLU A 194 -11.67 -8.07 19.59
CA GLU A 194 -11.47 -6.70 20.02
C GLU A 194 -9.98 -6.43 20.22
N VAL A 195 -9.52 -5.24 19.78
CA VAL A 195 -8.20 -4.71 20.12
C VAL A 195 -8.37 -3.31 20.68
N ARG A 196 -7.80 -3.08 21.87
CA ARG A 196 -7.78 -1.76 22.49
C ARG A 196 -6.65 -0.93 21.89
N GLY A 197 -6.99 0.22 21.32
CA GLY A 197 -6.01 1.18 20.82
C GLY A 197 -5.39 2.02 21.92
N ASN A 198 -4.19 2.55 21.64
CA ASN A 198 -3.48 3.49 22.52
C ASN A 198 -4.21 4.85 22.66
N ASP A 199 -5.16 5.12 21.77
CA ASP A 199 -6.09 6.26 21.80
C ASP A 199 -7.31 6.02 22.70
N GLY A 200 -7.40 4.86 23.37
CA GLY A 200 -8.51 4.50 24.22
C GLY A 200 -9.74 3.98 23.47
N LEU A 201 -9.68 3.85 22.14
CA LEU A 201 -10.77 3.29 21.33
C LEU A 201 -10.74 1.76 21.32
N TYR A 202 -11.91 1.16 21.34
CA TYR A 202 -12.14 -0.27 21.16
C TYR A 202 -12.35 -0.56 19.67
N ARG A 203 -11.41 -1.25 19.03
CA ARG A 203 -11.50 -1.62 17.62
C ARG A 203 -11.96 -3.06 17.48
N TYR A 204 -12.94 -3.29 16.63
CA TYR A 204 -13.52 -4.61 16.38
C TYR A 204 -13.18 -5.08 14.98
N TYR A 205 -12.84 -6.36 14.90
CA TYR A 205 -12.43 -7.01 13.67
C TYR A 205 -13.23 -8.28 13.43
N ALA A 206 -13.52 -8.59 12.16
CA ALA A 206 -14.22 -9.79 11.75
C ALA A 206 -13.35 -10.63 10.82
N GLY A 207 -13.23 -11.91 11.16
CA GLY A 207 -12.55 -12.94 10.39
C GLY A 207 -11.03 -12.86 10.48
N GLU A 208 -10.41 -13.98 10.18
CA GLU A 208 -8.98 -14.11 9.92
C GLU A 208 -8.89 -14.89 8.61
N PHE A 209 -8.24 -14.28 7.62
CA PHE A 209 -8.17 -14.81 6.27
C PHE A 209 -6.70 -14.94 5.87
N ASP A 210 -6.35 -16.06 5.25
CA ASP A 210 -4.97 -16.32 4.81
C ASP A 210 -4.62 -15.61 3.50
N ASN A 211 -5.58 -14.93 2.86
CA ASN A 211 -5.34 -14.15 1.65
C ASN A 211 -6.33 -12.98 1.51
N ALA A 212 -5.92 -11.96 0.75
CA ALA A 212 -6.71 -10.75 0.51
C ALA A 212 -8.02 -11.02 -0.23
N THR A 213 -8.06 -11.98 -1.15
CA THR A 213 -9.26 -12.25 -1.98
C THR A 213 -10.43 -12.69 -1.10
N THR A 214 -10.21 -13.65 -0.20
CA THR A 214 -11.26 -14.13 0.71
C THR A 214 -11.69 -13.06 1.71
N ALA A 215 -10.75 -12.23 2.19
CA ALA A 215 -11.06 -11.07 3.02
C ALA A 215 -11.95 -10.05 2.27
N ILE A 216 -11.67 -9.76 1.01
CA ILE A 216 -12.44 -8.81 0.19
C ILE A 216 -13.84 -9.36 -0.14
N GLU A 217 -13.95 -10.64 -0.46
CA GLU A 217 -15.26 -11.28 -0.63
C GLU A 217 -16.10 -11.17 0.63
N PHE A 218 -15.50 -11.38 1.80
CA PHE A 218 -16.17 -11.20 3.08
C PHE A 218 -16.54 -9.73 3.35
N LYS A 219 -15.63 -8.78 3.07
CA LYS A 219 -15.89 -7.34 3.15
C LYS A 219 -17.09 -6.94 2.29
N ASN A 220 -17.16 -7.40 1.03
CA ASN A 220 -18.27 -7.06 0.14
C ASN A 220 -19.61 -7.60 0.67
N LYS A 221 -19.61 -8.77 1.30
CA LYS A 221 -20.77 -9.28 2.01
C LYS A 221 -21.12 -8.41 3.23
N LEU A 222 -20.15 -7.96 4.02
CA LEU A 222 -20.36 -7.03 5.14
C LEU A 222 -20.98 -5.69 4.69
N VAL A 223 -20.49 -5.13 3.57
CA VAL A 223 -21.05 -3.91 2.97
C VAL A 223 -22.51 -4.13 2.59
N SER A 224 -22.85 -5.29 2.00
CA SER A 224 -24.24 -5.60 1.61
C SER A 224 -25.23 -5.68 2.78
N ILE A 225 -24.73 -5.82 4.02
CA ILE A 225 -25.55 -5.88 5.24
C ILE A 225 -25.39 -4.62 6.13
N GLY A 226 -24.81 -3.55 5.61
CA GLY A 226 -24.80 -2.22 6.26
C GLY A 226 -23.49 -1.79 6.91
N TYR A 227 -22.39 -2.55 6.79
CA TYR A 227 -21.06 -2.13 7.24
C TYR A 227 -20.30 -1.40 6.13
N SER A 228 -20.79 -0.24 5.70
CA SER A 228 -20.20 0.53 4.59
C SER A 228 -18.77 0.99 4.84
N ASP A 229 -18.43 1.26 6.10
CA ASP A 229 -17.15 1.86 6.49
C ASP A 229 -16.11 0.81 6.91
N CYS A 230 -16.39 -0.49 6.68
CA CYS A 230 -15.44 -1.54 7.00
C CYS A 230 -14.28 -1.57 6.00
N PHE A 231 -13.09 -1.98 6.46
CA PHE A 231 -11.90 -2.07 5.63
C PHE A 231 -11.04 -3.26 6.02
N VAL A 232 -10.32 -3.80 5.03
CA VAL A 232 -9.32 -4.86 5.27
C VAL A 232 -8.18 -4.24 6.07
N LYS A 233 -7.74 -4.98 7.08
CA LYS A 233 -6.56 -4.71 7.89
C LYS A 233 -5.67 -5.94 7.88
N ILE A 234 -4.37 -5.72 7.76
CA ILE A 234 -3.38 -6.78 7.97
C ILE A 234 -2.91 -6.77 9.42
N ILE A 235 -2.83 -7.96 10.03
CA ILE A 235 -2.19 -8.17 11.33
C ILE A 235 -1.05 -9.17 11.17
N GLU A 236 0.06 -8.90 11.85
CA GLU A 236 1.17 -9.84 11.96
C GLU A 236 0.81 -10.92 12.99
N LYS A 237 1.05 -12.19 12.65
CA LYS A 237 0.79 -13.34 13.52
C LYS A 237 1.88 -13.54 14.57
#